data_AF-A0A0P0N5U5-F1
#
_entry.id   AF-A0A0P0N5U5-F1
#
_cell.length_a   1.000
_cell.length_b   1.000
_cell.length_c   1.000
_cell.angle_alpha   90.00
_cell.angle_beta   90.00
_cell.angle_gamma   90.00
#
_symmetry.space_group_name_H-M   'P 1'
#
loop_
_entity.id
_entity.type
_entity.pdbx_description
1 polymer ?
#
loop_
_entity_poly.entity_id
_entity_poly.type
_entity_poly.pdbx_seq_one_letter_code
_entity_poly.pdbx_strand_id
1 'polypeptide(L)'
;MVRYYVFITLIMHVKLEASIASLLANIKENSNVAIIDHDEVARRLILRAPVREAAYLQMLVDHYADTATFEVKASMKKRIDVKKLRSMNTIYRSIGNRLLFYKTCSSGAVFGEARGRDLLLKYCKKAMMVDPAALPPVLCSFDALTEGIAEVADRARGCFDEIINKLS
;
A
#
# COMPACT_ATOMS: atom_id res chain seq x y z
N MET A 1 5.11 17.01 14.57
CA MET A 1 4.30 16.04 13.80
C MET A 1 5.23 15.16 12.97
N VAL A 2 5.18 13.84 13.12
CA VAL A 2 6.07 12.94 12.36
C VAL A 2 5.63 12.93 10.90
N ARG A 3 6.52 13.31 9.97
CA ARG A 3 6.22 13.27 8.53
C ARG A 3 6.45 11.86 7.99
N TYR A 4 5.42 11.29 7.41
CA TYR A 4 5.50 10.06 6.63
C TYR A 4 4.82 10.28 5.28
N TYR A 5 5.26 9.53 4.28
CA TYR A 5 4.71 9.63 2.93
C TYR A 5 3.81 8.42 2.68
N VAL A 6 2.56 8.67 2.29
CA VAL A 6 1.58 7.64 1.95
C VAL A 6 1.39 7.58 0.45
N PHE A 7 1.46 6.38 -0.10
CA PHE A 7 1.34 6.13 -1.53
C PHE A 7 0.55 4.86 -1.81
N ILE A 8 0.00 4.83 -3.02
CA ILE A 8 -0.73 3.70 -3.59
C ILE A 8 0.18 3.05 -4.63
N THR A 9 0.23 1.73 -4.63
CA THR A 9 0.74 0.95 -5.76
C THR A 9 -0.46 0.27 -6.42
N LEU A 10 -0.72 0.55 -7.69
CA LEU A 10 -1.79 -0.04 -8.47
C LEU A 10 -1.17 -0.98 -9.50
N ILE A 11 -1.70 -2.19 -9.61
CA ILE A 11 -1.40 -3.15 -10.66
C ILE A 11 -2.68 -3.38 -11.42
N MET A 12 -2.70 -3.10 -12.71
CA MET A 12 -3.88 -3.32 -13.56
C MET A 12 -3.51 -4.09 -14.82
N HIS A 13 -4.42 -4.95 -15.26
CA HIS A 13 -4.43 -5.52 -16.60
C HIS A 13 -5.40 -4.72 -17.46
N VAL A 14 -4.93 -4.24 -18.60
CA VAL A 14 -5.65 -3.31 -19.47
C VAL A 14 -6.59 -4.09 -20.39
N LYS A 15 -7.87 -3.67 -20.45
CA LYS A 15 -8.91 -4.24 -21.35
C LYS A 15 -8.40 -4.34 -22.78
N LEU A 16 -8.74 -5.40 -23.51
CA LEU A 16 -8.20 -5.67 -24.85
C LEU A 16 -8.46 -4.54 -25.86
N GLU A 17 -9.62 -3.90 -25.75
CA GLU A 17 -10.08 -2.79 -26.59
C GLU A 17 -9.38 -1.45 -26.29
N ALA A 18 -8.72 -1.32 -25.14
CA ALA A 18 -8.02 -0.10 -24.75
C ALA A 18 -6.60 -0.05 -25.35
N SER A 19 -6.19 1.13 -25.81
CA SER A 19 -4.83 1.38 -26.29
C SER A 19 -3.88 1.62 -25.11
N ILE A 20 -2.92 0.71 -24.90
CA ILE A 20 -1.87 0.87 -23.87
C ILE A 20 -1.01 2.09 -24.15
N ALA A 21 -0.64 2.33 -25.41
CA ALA A 21 0.15 3.51 -25.79
C ALA A 21 -0.55 4.82 -25.43
N SER A 22 -1.86 4.92 -25.71
CA SER A 22 -2.67 6.09 -25.37
C SER A 22 -2.83 6.27 -23.86
N LEU A 23 -3.02 5.16 -23.13
CA LEU A 23 -3.08 5.16 -21.67
C LEU A 23 -1.75 5.66 -21.06
N LEU A 24 -0.61 5.16 -21.54
CA LEU A 24 0.72 5.59 -21.07
C LEU A 24 0.96 7.07 -21.37
N ALA A 25 0.51 7.58 -22.51
CA ALA A 25 0.60 9.00 -22.85
C ALA A 25 -0.21 9.87 -21.87
N ASN A 26 -1.47 9.51 -21.60
CA ASN A 26 -2.32 10.18 -20.62
C ASN A 26 -1.67 10.20 -19.22
N ILE A 27 -1.14 9.06 -18.78
CA ILE A 27 -0.49 8.98 -17.45
C ILE A 27 0.74 9.88 -17.36
N LYS A 28 1.53 9.99 -18.44
CA LYS A 28 2.71 10.88 -18.48
C LYS A 28 2.36 12.36 -18.33
N GLU A 29 1.13 12.77 -18.64
CA GLU A 29 0.66 14.14 -18.41
C GLU A 29 0.40 14.44 -16.93
N ASN A 30 0.19 13.40 -16.09
CA ASN A 30 0.08 13.54 -14.63
C ASN A 30 1.42 13.29 -13.94
N SER A 31 2.17 14.36 -13.63
CA SER A 31 3.50 14.29 -13.00
C SER A 31 3.53 13.65 -11.60
N ASN A 32 2.37 13.46 -10.95
CA ASN A 32 2.28 12.83 -9.64
C ASN A 32 2.18 11.30 -9.71
N VAL A 33 1.94 10.73 -10.90
CA VAL A 33 1.79 9.29 -11.11
C VAL A 33 3.02 8.75 -11.82
N ALA A 34 3.73 7.85 -11.16
CA ALA A 34 4.88 7.17 -11.74
C ALA A 34 4.47 5.83 -12.34
N ILE A 35 4.83 5.60 -13.60
CA ILE A 35 4.82 4.28 -14.22
C ILE A 35 6.06 3.54 -13.70
N ILE A 36 5.85 2.48 -12.92
CA ILE A 36 6.93 1.67 -12.33
C ILE A 36 7.37 0.59 -13.31
N ASP A 37 6.39 -0.04 -13.97
CA ASP A 37 6.62 -1.11 -14.93
C ASP A 37 5.40 -1.23 -15.85
N HIS A 38 5.62 -1.74 -17.06
CA HIS A 38 4.54 -2.11 -17.97
C HIS A 38 5.00 -3.25 -18.89
N ASP A 39 4.04 -4.09 -19.28
CA ASP A 39 4.23 -5.17 -20.23
C ASP A 39 3.08 -5.10 -21.23
N GLU A 40 3.39 -4.75 -22.49
CA GLU A 40 2.39 -4.62 -23.55
C GLU A 40 1.79 -5.97 -23.95
N VAL A 41 2.56 -7.05 -23.86
CA VAL A 41 2.12 -8.41 -24.24
C VAL A 41 1.20 -8.97 -23.16
N ALA A 42 1.60 -8.87 -21.89
CA ALA A 42 0.77 -9.26 -20.76
C ALA A 42 -0.32 -8.23 -20.43
N ARG A 43 -0.36 -7.12 -21.18
CA ARG A 43 -1.24 -5.96 -20.99
C ARG A 43 -1.26 -5.45 -19.55
N ARG A 44 -0.12 -5.51 -18.87
CA ARG A 44 0.01 -5.20 -17.44
C ARG A 44 0.63 -3.81 -17.27
N LEU A 45 0.11 -3.05 -16.32
CA LEU A 45 0.63 -1.75 -15.93
C LEU A 45 0.76 -1.66 -14.41
N ILE A 46 1.91 -1.21 -13.92
CA ILE A 46 2.17 -0.97 -12.49
C ILE A 46 2.43 0.51 -12.28
N LEU A 47 1.57 1.13 -11.48
CA LEU A 47 1.61 2.56 -11.17
C LEU A 47 1.90 2.78 -9.68
N ARG A 48 2.55 3.90 -9.39
CA ARG A 48 2.71 4.42 -8.03
C ARG A 48 2.30 5.88 -7.99
N ALA A 49 1.46 6.25 -7.03
CA ALA A 49 1.02 7.64 -6.87
C ALA A 49 0.83 8.00 -5.38
N PRO A 50 0.89 9.29 -5.01
CA PRO A 50 0.47 9.72 -3.67
C PRO A 50 -1.04 9.54 -3.51
N VAL A 51 -1.49 9.40 -2.25
CA VAL A 51 -2.93 9.17 -1.94
C VAL A 51 -3.90 10.23 -2.48
N ARG A 52 -3.43 11.46 -2.73
CA ARG A 52 -4.25 12.51 -3.35
C ARG A 52 -4.69 12.18 -4.78
N GLU A 53 -3.98 11.28 -5.46
CA GLU A 53 -4.31 10.83 -6.82
C GLU A 53 -5.27 9.63 -6.82
N ALA A 54 -5.83 9.24 -5.66
CA ALA A 54 -6.73 8.09 -5.56
C ALA A 54 -7.91 8.14 -6.56
N ALA A 55 -8.51 9.32 -6.75
CA ALA A 55 -9.59 9.51 -7.71
C ALA A 55 -9.14 9.31 -9.17
N TYR A 56 -7.94 9.81 -9.53
CA TYR A 56 -7.37 9.60 -10.85
C TYR A 56 -7.06 8.12 -11.08
N LEU A 57 -6.48 7.43 -10.09
CA LEU A 57 -6.24 5.99 -10.18
C LEU A 57 -7.53 5.19 -10.32
N GLN A 58 -8.61 5.57 -9.62
CA GLN A 58 -9.92 4.93 -9.76
C GLN A 58 -10.47 5.12 -11.18
N MET A 59 -10.40 6.33 -11.72
CA MET A 59 -10.78 6.62 -13.11
C MET A 59 -10.01 5.72 -14.10
N LEU A 60 -8.71 5.54 -13.91
CA LEU A 60 -7.92 4.63 -14.76
C LEU A 60 -8.44 3.18 -14.68
N VAL A 61 -8.78 2.72 -13.48
CA VAL A 61 -9.33 1.38 -13.26
C VAL A 61 -10.68 1.24 -13.98
N ASP A 62 -11.61 2.15 -13.73
CA ASP A 62 -12.98 2.05 -14.26
C ASP A 62 -13.01 2.04 -15.79
N HIS A 63 -12.19 2.89 -16.43
CA HIS A 63 -12.17 3.01 -17.87
C HIS A 63 -11.30 1.95 -18.56
N TYR A 64 -10.14 1.63 -18.01
CA TYR A 64 -9.11 0.88 -18.75
C TYR A 64 -8.80 -0.51 -18.19
N ALA A 65 -9.19 -0.85 -16.95
CA ALA A 65 -8.81 -2.13 -16.35
C ALA A 65 -9.83 -3.25 -16.61
N ASP A 66 -9.33 -4.41 -17.02
CA ASP A 66 -10.05 -5.69 -16.99
C ASP A 66 -9.97 -6.30 -15.58
N THR A 67 -8.77 -6.29 -14.99
CA THR A 67 -8.55 -6.60 -13.58
C THR A 67 -7.61 -5.58 -12.95
N ALA A 68 -7.79 -5.27 -11.67
CA ALA A 68 -6.92 -4.34 -10.97
C ALA A 68 -6.83 -4.65 -9.49
N THR A 69 -5.62 -4.59 -8.95
CA THR A 69 -5.36 -4.68 -7.51
C THR A 69 -4.48 -3.54 -7.05
N PHE A 70 -4.66 -3.12 -5.80
CA PHE A 70 -3.87 -2.04 -5.24
C PHE A 70 -3.46 -2.28 -3.80
N GLU A 71 -2.40 -1.58 -3.41
CA GLU A 71 -1.84 -1.61 -2.06
C GLU A 71 -1.65 -0.18 -1.58
N VAL A 72 -2.02 0.10 -0.33
CA VAL A 72 -1.74 1.38 0.33
C VAL A 72 -0.59 1.21 1.30
N LYS A 73 0.46 2.02 1.12
CA LYS A 73 1.70 1.95 1.86
C LYS A 73 2.06 3.31 2.45
N ALA A 74 2.76 3.28 3.58
CA ALA A 74 3.41 4.45 4.15
C ALA A 74 4.89 4.18 4.37
N SER A 75 5.74 5.15 4.08
CA SER A 75 7.18 5.08 4.35
C SER A 75 7.61 6.25 5.22
N MET A 76 8.46 5.98 6.21
CA MET A 76 9.12 7.00 7.00
C MET A 76 10.56 6.65 7.33
N LYS A 77 11.37 7.69 7.54
CA LYS A 77 12.72 7.56 8.09
C LYS A 77 12.68 7.91 9.57
N LYS A 78 12.49 6.89 10.42
CA LYS A 78 12.55 6.99 11.87
C LYS A 78 13.10 5.70 12.48
N ARG A 79 14.00 5.84 13.45
CA ARG A 79 14.43 4.69 14.27
C ARG A 79 13.23 4.21 15.08
N ILE A 80 12.87 2.94 14.94
CA ILE A 80 11.80 2.36 15.75
C ILE A 80 12.34 1.95 17.11
N ASP A 81 11.57 2.27 18.15
CA ASP A 81 11.78 1.70 19.47
C ASP A 81 11.16 0.30 19.54
N VAL A 82 12.02 -0.72 19.46
CA VAL A 82 11.62 -2.13 19.53
C VAL A 82 10.95 -2.46 20.88
N LYS A 83 11.28 -1.74 21.97
CA LYS A 83 10.62 -1.92 23.26
C LYS A 83 9.17 -1.45 23.20
N LYS A 84 8.90 -0.31 22.54
CA LYS A 84 7.53 0.19 22.30
C LYS A 84 6.73 -0.76 21.41
N LEU A 85 7.34 -1.34 20.36
CA LEU A 85 6.66 -2.36 19.55
C LEU A 85 6.22 -3.57 20.40
N ARG A 86 7.09 -4.05 21.31
CA ARG A 86 6.77 -5.17 22.21
C ARG A 86 5.63 -4.83 23.17
N SER A 87 5.58 -3.62 23.70
CA SER A 87 4.52 -3.18 24.63
C SER A 87 3.17 -2.97 23.95
N MET A 88 3.11 -2.94 22.61
CA MET A 88 1.86 -2.81 21.85
C MET A 88 1.10 -4.15 21.65
N ASN A 89 1.46 -5.22 22.38
CA ASN A 89 0.92 -6.58 22.19
C ASN A 89 0.91 -7.01 20.71
N THR A 90 2.01 -6.70 20.03
CA THR A 90 2.16 -6.89 18.59
C THR A 90 2.85 -8.22 18.31
N ILE A 91 2.37 -8.97 17.33
CA ILE A 91 3.08 -10.15 16.84
C ILE A 91 4.22 -9.64 15.95
N TYR A 92 5.45 -10.04 16.25
CA TYR A 92 6.64 -9.63 15.49
C TYR A 92 7.57 -10.80 15.19
N ARG A 93 8.35 -10.66 14.11
CA ARG A 93 9.42 -11.58 13.71
C ARG A 93 10.67 -10.82 13.33
N SER A 94 11.81 -11.26 13.84
CA SER A 94 13.12 -10.75 13.42
C SER A 94 13.68 -11.64 12.31
N ILE A 95 14.05 -11.04 11.17
CA ILE A 95 14.67 -11.72 10.03
C ILE A 95 15.88 -10.90 9.60
N GLY A 96 17.08 -11.36 9.97
CA GLY A 96 18.31 -10.60 9.75
C GLY A 96 18.25 -9.22 10.43
N ASN A 97 18.40 -8.15 9.64
CA ASN A 97 18.31 -6.76 10.12
C ASN A 97 16.89 -6.16 10.04
N ARG A 98 15.89 -6.97 9.73
CA ARG A 98 14.49 -6.56 9.60
C ARG A 98 13.69 -7.02 10.80
N LEU A 99 12.77 -6.17 11.24
CA LEU A 99 11.75 -6.51 12.20
C LEU A 99 10.38 -6.36 11.52
N LEU A 100 9.73 -7.49 11.30
CA LEU A 100 8.39 -7.57 10.74
C LEU A 100 7.38 -7.57 11.88
N PHE A 101 6.27 -6.87 11.70
CA PHE A 101 5.19 -6.88 12.68
C PHE A 101 3.82 -6.76 12.04
N TYR A 102 2.81 -7.23 12.75
CA TYR A 102 1.42 -7.11 12.33
C TYR A 102 0.56 -6.64 13.49
N LYS A 103 -0.17 -5.54 13.30
CA LYS A 103 -0.97 -4.92 14.35
C LYS A 103 -2.34 -4.47 13.84
N THR A 104 -3.37 -4.84 14.57
CA THR A 104 -4.74 -4.35 14.35
C THR A 104 -4.89 -2.87 14.74
N CYS A 105 -5.73 -2.15 14.00
CA CYS A 105 -6.14 -0.76 14.24
C CYS A 105 -7.68 -0.68 14.18
N SER A 106 -8.24 0.52 14.35
CA SER A 106 -9.70 0.72 14.37
C SER A 106 -10.40 0.19 13.10
N SER A 107 -9.88 0.52 11.92
CA SER A 107 -10.50 0.20 10.63
C SER A 107 -9.92 -1.02 9.91
N GLY A 108 -8.79 -1.57 10.38
CA GLY A 108 -8.09 -2.64 9.68
C GLY A 108 -6.95 -3.25 10.48
N ALA A 109 -5.85 -3.54 9.79
CA ALA A 109 -4.56 -3.88 10.37
C ALA A 109 -3.42 -3.26 9.56
N VAL A 110 -2.23 -3.27 10.14
CA VAL A 110 -1.00 -2.78 9.52
C VAL A 110 0.04 -3.88 9.61
N PHE A 111 0.56 -4.27 8.45
CA PHE A 111 1.84 -4.96 8.36
C PHE A 111 2.95 -3.91 8.32
N GLY A 112 3.96 -4.08 9.16
CA GLY A 112 5.10 -3.17 9.20
C GLY A 112 6.43 -3.90 9.04
N GLU A 113 7.34 -3.28 8.31
CA GLU A 113 8.74 -3.69 8.20
C GLU A 113 9.62 -2.55 8.68
N ALA A 114 10.41 -2.83 9.72
CA ALA A 114 11.43 -1.93 10.22
C ALA A 114 12.81 -2.42 9.79
N ARG A 115 13.64 -1.53 9.23
CA ARG A 115 15.03 -1.82 8.87
C ARG A 115 15.92 -0.63 9.23
N GLY A 116 16.60 -0.71 10.36
CA GLY A 116 17.45 0.37 10.87
C GLY A 116 16.64 1.63 11.20
N ARG A 117 16.66 2.62 10.29
CA ARG A 117 15.87 3.86 10.41
C ARG A 117 14.70 3.91 9.43
N ASP A 118 14.52 2.91 8.58
CA ASP A 118 13.40 2.89 7.65
C ASP A 118 12.25 2.09 8.26
N LEU A 119 11.05 2.66 8.18
CA LEU A 119 9.80 1.98 8.51
C LEU A 119 8.89 2.04 7.29
N LEU A 120 8.52 0.86 6.79
CA LEU A 120 7.49 0.66 5.79
C LEU A 120 6.25 0.10 6.48
N LEU A 121 5.09 0.69 6.23
CA LEU A 121 3.80 0.21 6.66
C LEU A 121 2.96 -0.12 5.44
N LYS A 122 2.17 -1.18 5.53
CA LYS A 122 1.21 -1.61 4.52
C LYS A 122 -0.13 -1.82 5.21
N TYR A 123 -1.19 -1.23 4.66
CA TYR A 123 -2.53 -1.41 5.19
C TYR A 123 -3.08 -2.77 4.79
N CYS A 124 -3.78 -3.42 5.72
CA CYS A 124 -4.28 -4.78 5.58
C CYS A 124 -5.68 -4.94 6.17
N LYS A 125 -6.42 -5.93 5.67
CA LYS A 125 -7.65 -6.46 6.26
C LYS A 125 -7.34 -7.11 7.61
N LYS A 126 -8.29 -7.05 8.55
CA LYS A 126 -8.12 -7.64 9.89
C LYS A 126 -8.01 -9.16 9.79
N ALA A 127 -7.11 -9.71 10.59
CA ALA A 127 -6.94 -11.14 10.79
C ALA A 127 -6.35 -11.38 12.19
N MET A 128 -6.68 -12.52 12.79
CA MET A 128 -6.17 -12.89 14.12
C MET A 128 -4.95 -13.80 13.97
N MET A 129 -4.00 -13.69 14.91
CA MET A 129 -2.85 -14.60 15.03
C MET A 129 -2.02 -14.78 13.75
N VAL A 130 -1.85 -13.70 12.98
CA VAL A 130 -1.03 -13.74 11.75
C VAL A 130 0.45 -13.71 12.12
N ASP A 131 1.22 -14.68 11.62
CA ASP A 131 2.68 -14.59 11.62
C ASP A 131 3.12 -13.56 10.57
N PRO A 132 3.75 -12.43 10.96
CA PRO A 132 4.19 -11.41 10.01
C PRO A 132 5.15 -11.93 8.93
N ALA A 133 5.89 -13.02 9.20
CA ALA A 133 6.79 -13.63 8.22
C ALA A 133 6.07 -14.50 7.18
N ALA A 134 4.84 -14.94 7.48
CA ALA A 134 4.01 -15.79 6.62
C ALA A 134 2.69 -15.11 6.27
N LEU A 135 2.66 -13.77 6.27
CA LEU A 135 1.46 -12.99 6.04
C LEU A 135 0.99 -13.17 4.58
N PRO A 136 -0.24 -13.68 4.35
CA PRO A 136 -0.78 -13.83 3.00
C PRO A 136 -0.86 -12.47 2.28
N PRO A 137 -0.35 -12.35 1.03
CA PRO A 137 -0.37 -11.08 0.30
C PRO A 137 -1.76 -10.46 0.15
N VAL A 138 -2.78 -11.31 0.01
CA VAL A 138 -4.21 -10.95 -0.11
C VAL A 138 -4.75 -10.18 1.07
N LEU A 139 -4.12 -10.27 2.26
CA LEU A 139 -4.55 -9.46 3.40
C LEU A 139 -4.25 -7.99 3.17
N CYS A 140 -3.24 -7.64 2.38
CA CYS A 140 -2.82 -6.25 2.19
C CYS A 140 -2.91 -5.79 0.73
N SER A 141 -3.62 -6.56 -0.10
CA SER A 141 -3.93 -6.24 -1.49
C SER A 141 -5.45 -6.17 -1.62
N PHE A 142 -5.91 -5.14 -2.29
CA PHE A 142 -7.33 -4.81 -2.44
C PHE A 142 -7.70 -4.87 -3.91
N ASP A 143 -8.93 -5.28 -4.20
CA ASP A 143 -9.44 -5.30 -5.58
C ASP A 143 -9.98 -3.91 -5.92
N ALA A 144 -9.40 -3.25 -6.93
CA ALA A 144 -9.76 -1.88 -7.28
C ALA A 144 -11.11 -1.76 -8.01
N LEU A 145 -11.65 -2.87 -8.51
CA LEU A 145 -12.96 -2.91 -9.17
C LEU A 145 -14.11 -2.99 -8.17
N THR A 146 -13.84 -3.50 -6.95
CA THR A 146 -14.86 -3.71 -5.91
C THR A 146 -14.62 -2.90 -4.65
N GLU A 147 -13.39 -2.45 -4.40
CA GLU A 147 -13.02 -1.64 -3.24
C GLU A 147 -12.50 -0.26 -3.70
N GLY A 148 -13.19 0.80 -3.29
CA GLY A 148 -12.82 2.17 -3.68
C GLY A 148 -11.43 2.57 -3.18
N ILE A 149 -10.55 3.00 -4.09
CA ILE A 149 -9.15 3.32 -3.76
C ILE A 149 -9.06 4.43 -2.70
N ALA A 150 -9.88 5.48 -2.83
CA ALA A 150 -9.88 6.61 -1.90
C ALA A 150 -10.32 6.18 -0.48
N GLU A 151 -11.39 5.38 -0.38
CA GLU A 151 -11.90 4.92 0.91
C GLU A 151 -10.90 4.01 1.64
N VAL A 152 -10.25 3.09 0.91
CA VAL A 152 -9.20 2.24 1.49
C VAL A 152 -8.00 3.09 1.91
N ALA A 153 -7.62 4.10 1.11
CA ALA A 153 -6.53 5.01 1.46
C ALA A 153 -6.83 5.82 2.72
N ASP A 154 -8.06 6.28 2.93
CA ASP A 154 -8.46 7.01 4.13
C ASP A 154 -8.44 6.11 5.37
N ARG A 155 -8.97 4.88 5.27
CA ARG A 155 -8.86 3.88 6.35
C ARG A 155 -7.40 3.57 6.69
N ALA A 156 -6.56 3.44 5.66
CA ALA A 156 -5.13 3.20 5.81
C ALA A 156 -4.43 4.33 6.56
N ARG A 157 -4.72 5.60 6.22
CA ARG A 157 -4.14 6.75 6.92
C ARG A 157 -4.47 6.75 8.41
N GLY A 158 -5.73 6.53 8.77
CA GLY A 158 -6.13 6.42 10.18
C GLY A 158 -5.35 5.34 10.93
N CYS A 159 -5.20 4.17 10.32
CA CYS A 159 -4.39 3.09 10.89
C CYS A 159 -2.90 3.43 10.99
N PHE A 160 -2.31 4.06 9.97
CA PHE A 160 -0.91 4.46 10.03
C PHE A 160 -0.68 5.49 11.13
N ASP A 161 -1.57 6.48 11.29
CA ASP A 161 -1.49 7.45 12.38
C ASP A 161 -1.57 6.79 13.75
N GLU A 162 -2.50 5.84 13.96
CA GLU A 162 -2.60 5.08 15.22
C GLU A 162 -1.30 4.36 15.56
N ILE A 163 -0.67 3.70 14.59
CA ILE A 163 0.58 2.97 14.79
C ILE A 163 1.74 3.93 15.03
N ILE A 164 1.89 4.96 14.19
CA ILE A 164 2.99 5.92 14.26
C ILE A 164 2.95 6.71 15.57
N ASN A 165 1.77 7.10 16.05
CA ASN A 165 1.63 7.83 17.31
C ASN A 165 2.04 6.98 18.51
N LYS A 166 1.83 5.66 18.48
CA LYS A 166 2.27 4.74 19.53
C LYS A 166 3.76 4.42 19.48
N LEU A 167 4.37 4.47 18.28
CA LEU A 167 5.80 4.26 18.08
C LEU A 167 6.65 5.51 18.30
N SER A 168 6.02 6.69 18.35
CA SER A 168 6.68 7.98 18.59
C SER A 168 6.94 8.20 20.06
#